data_AF-A0A7S2GGP5-F1
#
_entry.id   AF-A0A7S2GGP5-F1
#
_cell.length_a   1.000
_cell.length_b   1.000
_cell.length_c   1.000
_cell.angle_alpha   90.00
_cell.angle_beta   90.00
_cell.angle_gamma   90.00
#
_symmetry.space_group_name_H-M   'P 1'
#
loop_
_entity.id
_entity.type
_entity.pdbx_description
1 polymer ?
#
loop_
_entity_poly.entity_id
_entity_poly.type
_entity_poly.pdbx_seq_one_letter_code
_entity_poly.pdbx_strand_id
1 'polypeptide(L)'
;PDFETALKKMYASRQMSPQYFIMAGAKPYEGAVLTIDRGGKHLAPFTPPMRRLNSTTGDWYLLQTNDDVNKPADDWRRPSAMLKLSLSRQDQVSTDWMWDQMIGYMGPVLPTPTLYNPNTVFTSVYVPSTGYFKTIAHLGNGRFNG
;
A
#
# COMPACT_ATOMS: atom_id res chain seq x y z
N PRO A 1 2.74 -18.54 -10.83
CA PRO A 1 3.02 -17.63 -11.97
C PRO A 1 4.11 -16.64 -11.55
N ASP A 2 4.97 -16.21 -12.46
CA ASP A 2 5.92 -15.14 -12.17
C ASP A 2 5.22 -13.77 -12.04
N PHE A 3 5.92 -12.80 -11.47
CA PHE A 3 5.38 -11.46 -11.17
C PHE A 3 4.81 -10.79 -12.43
N GLU A 4 5.53 -10.78 -13.56
CA GLU A 4 5.09 -10.12 -14.79
C GLU A 4 3.84 -10.79 -15.38
N THR A 5 3.81 -12.12 -15.40
CA THR A 5 2.64 -12.86 -15.87
C THR A 5 1.41 -12.56 -15.00
N ALA A 6 1.57 -12.52 -13.67
CA ALA A 6 0.48 -12.19 -12.75
C ALA A 6 0.02 -10.73 -12.94
N LEU A 7 0.95 -9.80 -13.05
CA LEU A 7 0.69 -8.37 -13.24
C LEU A 7 -0.11 -8.12 -14.52
N LYS A 8 0.33 -8.67 -15.66
CA LYS A 8 -0.36 -8.53 -16.96
C LYS A 8 -1.76 -9.13 -16.92
N LYS A 9 -1.93 -10.31 -16.32
CA LYS A 9 -3.24 -10.94 -16.18
C LYS A 9 -4.18 -10.11 -15.32
N MET A 10 -3.68 -9.57 -14.20
CA MET A 10 -4.49 -8.75 -13.30
C MET A 10 -4.89 -7.42 -13.97
N TYR A 11 -3.95 -6.76 -14.64
CA TYR A 11 -4.21 -5.49 -15.33
C TYR A 11 -5.18 -5.64 -16.50
N ALA A 12 -5.15 -6.76 -17.23
CA ALA A 12 -6.08 -7.05 -18.33
C ALA A 12 -7.45 -7.56 -17.86
N SER A 13 -7.62 -7.86 -16.57
CA SER A 13 -8.85 -8.48 -16.06
C SER A 13 -10.02 -7.50 -16.04
N ARG A 14 -11.22 -7.99 -16.37
CA ARG A 14 -12.46 -7.21 -16.23
C ARG A 14 -13.02 -7.43 -14.82
N GLN A 15 -13.10 -6.36 -14.06
CA GLN A 15 -13.62 -6.37 -12.69
C GLN A 15 -15.03 -5.75 -12.64
N MET A 16 -15.85 -6.25 -11.72
CA MET A 16 -17.23 -5.74 -11.52
C MET A 16 -17.26 -4.38 -10.80
N SER A 17 -16.20 -4.05 -10.07
CA SER A 17 -16.02 -2.79 -9.36
C SER A 17 -14.61 -2.23 -9.60
N PRO A 18 -14.45 -0.90 -9.50
CA PRO A 18 -13.13 -0.29 -9.42
C PRO A 18 -12.38 -0.78 -8.17
N GLN A 19 -11.09 -1.00 -8.28
CA GLN A 19 -10.25 -1.43 -7.16
C GLN A 19 -8.77 -1.16 -7.41
N TYR A 20 -8.01 -1.16 -6.32
CA TYR A 20 -6.56 -1.08 -6.38
C TYR A 20 -5.94 -2.44 -6.07
N PHE A 21 -4.99 -2.87 -6.89
CA PHE A 21 -4.13 -4.00 -6.58
C PHE A 21 -2.72 -3.50 -6.25
N ILE A 22 -2.21 -3.92 -5.10
CA ILE A 22 -0.82 -3.72 -4.71
C ILE A 22 -0.15 -5.08 -4.85
N MET A 23 0.83 -5.18 -5.75
CA MET A 23 1.49 -6.43 -6.11
C MET A 23 2.99 -6.31 -5.86
N ALA A 24 3.57 -7.36 -5.27
CA ALA A 24 5.01 -7.49 -5.05
C ALA A 24 5.50 -8.87 -5.53
N GLY A 25 6.67 -8.89 -6.15
CA GLY A 25 7.40 -10.09 -6.55
C GLY A 25 8.59 -10.37 -5.64
N ALA A 26 9.38 -11.37 -6.02
CA ALA A 26 10.53 -11.84 -5.23
C ALA A 26 11.85 -11.15 -5.62
N LYS A 27 11.93 -10.55 -6.80
CA LYS A 27 13.16 -9.91 -7.29
C LYS A 27 13.17 -8.41 -6.98
N PRO A 28 14.36 -7.77 -6.94
CA PRO A 28 14.46 -6.32 -6.78
C PRO A 28 13.57 -5.57 -7.78
N TYR A 29 12.87 -4.55 -7.28
CA TYR A 29 11.98 -3.68 -8.05
C TYR A 29 10.78 -4.39 -8.73
N GLU A 30 10.47 -5.64 -8.37
CA GLU A 30 9.17 -6.26 -8.67
C GLU A 30 8.10 -5.73 -7.71
N GLY A 31 7.65 -4.50 -7.93
CA GLY A 31 6.54 -3.89 -7.19
C GLY A 31 5.68 -3.03 -8.11
N ALA A 32 4.36 -3.14 -7.98
CA ALA A 32 3.42 -2.38 -8.78
C ALA A 32 2.12 -2.05 -8.03
N VAL A 33 1.52 -0.90 -8.37
CA VAL A 33 0.15 -0.54 -8.00
C VAL A 33 -0.67 -0.40 -9.29
N LEU A 34 -1.75 -1.17 -9.35
CA LEU A 34 -2.74 -1.12 -10.42
C LEU A 34 -3.96 -0.38 -9.92
N THR A 35 -4.40 0.66 -10.63
CA THR A 35 -5.77 1.18 -10.49
C THR A 35 -6.61 0.57 -11.61
N ILE A 36 -7.65 -0.18 -11.24
CA ILE A 36 -8.53 -0.88 -12.18
C ILE A 36 -9.89 -0.19 -12.20
N ASP A 37 -10.36 0.20 -13.38
CA ASP A 37 -11.74 0.65 -13.58
C ASP A 37 -12.68 -0.53 -13.87
N ARG A 38 -14.00 -0.28 -13.78
CA ARG A 38 -14.99 -1.29 -14.14
C ARG A 38 -14.81 -1.65 -15.62
N GLY A 39 -14.60 -2.94 -15.89
CA GLY A 39 -14.45 -3.45 -17.25
C GLY A 39 -13.04 -3.31 -17.85
N GLY A 40 -12.04 -2.81 -17.11
CA GLY A 40 -10.61 -2.86 -17.48
C GLY A 40 -10.25 -2.01 -18.70
N LYS A 41 -10.87 -0.85 -18.85
CA LYS A 41 -10.63 0.09 -19.95
C LYS A 41 -9.44 1.03 -19.68
N HIS A 42 -9.11 1.26 -18.42
CA HIS A 42 -8.01 2.13 -17.97
C HIS A 42 -8.07 3.54 -18.57
N LEU A 43 -9.26 4.16 -18.54
CA LEU A 43 -9.48 5.43 -19.23
C LEU A 43 -8.78 6.59 -18.52
N ALA A 44 -7.71 7.10 -19.11
CA ALA A 44 -7.07 8.34 -18.68
C ALA A 44 -7.97 9.56 -18.99
N PRO A 45 -7.95 10.62 -18.15
CA PRO A 45 -7.18 10.78 -16.92
C PRO A 45 -7.87 10.21 -15.67
N PHE A 46 -9.06 9.63 -15.83
CA PHE A 46 -9.93 9.20 -14.73
C PHE A 46 -9.39 7.99 -13.97
N THR A 47 -8.65 7.12 -14.67
CA THR A 47 -7.94 5.98 -14.09
C THR A 47 -6.45 6.29 -14.09
N PRO A 48 -5.79 6.42 -12.92
CA PRO A 48 -4.35 6.53 -12.83
C PRO A 48 -3.63 5.41 -13.59
N PRO A 49 -2.50 5.71 -14.26
CA PRO A 49 -1.70 4.67 -14.89
C PRO A 49 -1.11 3.72 -13.84
N MET A 50 -0.78 2.50 -14.26
CA MET A 50 -0.02 1.57 -13.43
C MET A 50 1.29 2.22 -12.98
N ARG A 51 1.56 2.17 -11.68
CA ARG A 51 2.82 2.63 -11.08
C ARG A 51 3.70 1.45 -10.74
N ARG A 52 5.01 1.59 -10.93
CA ARG A 52 6.01 0.54 -10.68
C ARG A 52 7.18 1.10 -9.90
N LEU A 53 7.83 0.25 -9.10
CA LEU A 53 9.14 0.56 -8.55
C LEU A 53 10.14 0.72 -9.69
N ASN A 54 11.11 1.63 -9.53
CA ASN A 54 12.07 1.92 -10.58
C ASN A 54 13.46 2.21 -9.99
N SER A 55 14.42 1.37 -10.36
CA SER A 55 15.81 1.49 -9.89
C SER A 55 16.54 2.70 -10.45
N THR A 56 16.20 3.14 -11.66
CA THR A 56 16.87 4.25 -12.35
C THR A 56 16.49 5.60 -11.77
N THR A 57 15.21 5.77 -11.41
CA THR A 57 14.71 7.02 -10.78
C THR A 57 14.89 7.02 -9.26
N GLY A 58 15.22 5.88 -8.66
CA GLY A 58 15.30 5.73 -7.21
C GLY A 58 13.94 5.59 -6.54
N ASP A 59 12.87 5.29 -7.30
CA ASP A 59 11.53 5.05 -6.74
C ASP A 59 11.50 3.71 -6.01
N TRP A 60 11.78 3.76 -4.70
CA TRP A 60 11.97 2.59 -3.84
C TRP A 60 10.72 2.17 -3.05
N TYR A 61 9.63 2.95 -3.13
CA TYR A 61 8.34 2.61 -2.51
C TYR A 61 7.15 2.91 -3.41
N LEU A 62 6.05 2.20 -3.16
CA LEU A 62 4.73 2.52 -3.68
C LEU A 62 3.75 2.57 -2.52
N LEU A 63 2.92 3.63 -2.48
CA LEU A 63 1.87 3.81 -1.49
C LEU A 63 0.51 3.84 -2.19
N GLN A 64 -0.48 3.15 -1.62
CA GLN A 64 -1.86 3.21 -2.06
C GLN A 64 -2.79 3.11 -0.84
N THR A 65 -3.73 4.06 -0.73
CA THR A 65 -4.81 4.08 0.26
C THR A 65 -6.12 3.69 -0.44
N ASN A 66 -7.17 4.49 -0.33
CA ASN A 66 -8.48 4.22 -0.94
C ASN A 66 -8.86 5.22 -2.04
N ASP A 67 -7.95 6.13 -2.38
CA ASP A 67 -8.16 7.26 -3.28
C ASP A 67 -7.11 7.28 -4.39
N ASP A 68 -7.46 7.91 -5.51
CA ASP A 68 -6.56 7.96 -6.67
C ASP A 68 -5.37 8.87 -6.38
N VAL A 69 -4.17 8.39 -6.70
CA VAL A 69 -2.92 9.12 -6.46
C VAL A 69 -2.85 10.47 -7.20
N ASN A 70 -3.60 10.63 -8.29
CA ASN A 70 -3.66 11.86 -9.09
C ASN A 70 -4.77 12.84 -8.63
N LYS A 71 -5.46 12.54 -7.52
CA LYS A 71 -6.46 13.40 -6.89
C LYS A 71 -5.99 13.84 -5.50
N PRO A 72 -6.59 14.87 -4.89
CA PRO A 72 -6.38 15.18 -3.47
C PRO A 72 -6.62 13.96 -2.57
N ALA A 73 -5.98 13.93 -1.40
CA ALA A 73 -6.13 12.80 -0.48
C ALA A 73 -7.49 12.91 0.22
N ASP A 74 -8.22 11.80 0.30
CA ASP A 74 -9.52 11.77 0.97
C ASP A 74 -9.37 11.86 2.50
N ASP A 75 -8.26 11.36 3.04
CA ASP A 75 -7.92 11.47 4.44
C ASP A 75 -6.40 11.55 4.69
N TRP A 76 -6.04 11.72 5.95
CA TRP A 76 -4.67 11.93 6.38
C TRP A 76 -3.76 10.69 6.30
N ARG A 77 -4.26 9.48 6.07
CA ARG A 77 -3.43 8.27 6.00
C ARG A 77 -2.41 8.37 4.87
N ARG A 78 -2.83 8.86 3.69
CA ARG A 78 -1.93 9.03 2.54
C ARG A 78 -0.81 10.05 2.79
N PRO A 79 -1.09 11.32 3.14
CA PRO A 79 -0.02 12.30 3.40
C PRO A 79 0.86 11.89 4.59
N SER A 80 0.30 11.25 5.62
CA SER A 80 1.07 10.77 6.77
C SER A 80 2.05 9.66 6.39
N ALA A 81 1.61 8.67 5.60
CA ALA A 81 2.50 7.63 5.09
C ALA A 81 3.54 8.18 4.12
N MET A 82 3.16 9.11 3.24
CA MET A 82 4.11 9.77 2.34
C MET A 82 5.21 10.49 3.12
N LEU A 83 4.85 11.22 4.19
CA LEU A 83 5.83 11.91 5.03
C LEU A 83 6.78 10.91 5.73
N LYS A 84 6.23 9.81 6.29
CA LYS A 84 7.05 8.75 6.90
C LYS A 84 8.04 8.16 5.89
N LEU A 85 7.58 7.85 4.69
CA LEU A 85 8.41 7.30 3.62
C LEU A 85 9.44 8.31 3.11
N SER A 86 9.09 9.58 2.95
CA SER A 86 10.01 10.61 2.47
C SER A 86 11.11 10.98 3.46
N LEU A 87 10.86 10.79 4.76
CA LEU A 87 11.86 10.96 5.82
C LEU A 87 12.71 9.71 6.07
N SER A 88 12.36 8.58 5.45
CA SER A 88 13.05 7.31 5.63
C SER A 88 14.02 7.04 4.49
N ARG A 89 15.04 6.23 4.75
CA ARG A 89 15.98 5.75 3.73
C ARG A 89 15.69 4.30 3.41
N GLN A 90 15.89 3.92 2.15
CA GLN A 90 15.67 2.55 1.69
C GLN A 90 16.50 1.51 2.48
N ASP A 91 17.70 1.88 2.93
CA ASP A 91 18.59 1.01 3.71
C ASP A 91 18.11 0.75 5.15
N GLN A 92 17.10 1.48 5.62
CA GLN A 92 16.46 1.27 6.93
C GLN A 92 15.28 0.29 6.84
N VAL A 93 14.83 -0.06 5.63
CA VAL A 93 13.61 -0.85 5.43
C VAL A 93 13.85 -2.31 5.82
N SER A 94 13.14 -2.74 6.85
CA SER A 94 13.09 -4.13 7.33
C SER A 94 11.66 -4.51 7.73
N THR A 95 11.43 -5.77 8.08
CA THR A 95 10.13 -6.20 8.61
C THR A 95 9.78 -5.47 9.90
N ASP A 96 10.76 -5.23 10.78
CA ASP A 96 10.55 -4.55 12.07
C ASP A 96 10.26 -3.07 11.84
N TRP A 97 11.01 -2.42 10.96
CA TRP A 97 10.75 -1.04 10.56
C TRP A 97 9.33 -0.90 9.97
N MET A 98 8.88 -1.85 9.15
CA MET A 98 7.53 -1.85 8.57
C MET A 98 6.45 -2.00 9.66
N TRP A 99 6.67 -2.85 10.67
CA TRP A 99 5.78 -2.93 11.81
C TRP A 99 5.70 -1.60 12.54
N ASP A 100 6.82 -0.95 12.85
CA ASP A 100 6.83 0.37 13.48
C ASP A 100 6.09 1.42 12.64
N GLN A 101 6.18 1.35 11.31
CA GLN A 101 5.42 2.26 10.44
C GLN A 101 3.92 2.02 10.50
N MET A 102 3.50 0.75 10.53
CA MET A 102 2.10 0.35 10.42
C MET A 102 1.34 0.44 11.74
N ILE A 103 1.95 -0.03 12.84
CA ILE A 103 1.31 -0.11 14.17
C ILE A 103 1.93 0.83 15.20
N GLY A 104 3.12 1.39 14.93
CA GLY A 104 3.81 2.26 15.87
C GLY A 104 3.08 3.58 16.10
N TYR A 105 2.99 3.96 17.38
CA TYR A 105 2.55 5.27 17.81
C TYR A 105 3.70 6.26 17.60
N MET A 106 3.57 7.16 16.62
CA MET A 106 4.41 8.36 16.63
C MET A 106 3.90 9.23 17.77
N GLY A 107 4.75 9.47 18.75
CA GLY A 107 4.44 10.20 19.98
C GLY A 107 3.85 11.62 19.77
N PRO A 108 3.77 12.44 20.83
CA PRO A 108 3.00 13.68 20.86
C PRO A 108 3.49 14.80 19.92
N VAL A 109 4.51 14.56 19.10
CA VAL A 109 5.20 15.57 18.29
C VAL A 109 4.33 16.04 17.11
N LEU A 110 3.42 15.21 16.61
CA LEU A 110 2.41 15.60 15.63
C LEU A 110 1.15 14.75 15.86
N PRO A 111 -0.07 15.31 15.81
CA PRO A 111 -1.30 14.53 15.69
C PRO A 111 -1.38 13.96 14.26
N THR A 112 -0.38 13.17 13.88
CA THR A 112 -0.36 12.44 12.62
C THR A 112 -1.22 11.21 12.86
N PRO A 113 -2.42 11.11 12.26
CA PRO A 113 -3.20 9.90 12.41
C PRO A 113 -2.35 8.74 11.91
N THR A 114 -2.13 7.80 12.81
CA THR A 114 -1.40 6.57 12.54
C THR A 114 -2.07 5.86 11.37
N LEU A 115 -1.28 5.13 10.56
CA LEU A 115 -1.86 4.25 9.54
C LEU A 115 -2.81 3.23 10.19
N TYR A 116 -2.46 2.83 11.42
CA TYR A 116 -3.35 2.21 12.38
C TYR A 116 -4.43 3.18 12.88
N ASN A 117 -5.69 2.78 12.83
CA ASN A 117 -6.79 3.52 13.44
C ASN A 117 -7.79 2.53 14.07
N PRO A 118 -8.80 2.98 14.83
CA PRO A 118 -9.75 2.07 15.48
C PRO A 118 -10.53 1.15 14.53
N ASN A 119 -10.59 1.46 13.24
CA ASN A 119 -11.22 0.60 12.21
C ASN A 119 -10.23 -0.39 11.57
N THR A 120 -8.93 -0.33 11.89
CA THR A 120 -7.95 -1.30 11.41
C THR A 120 -8.20 -2.67 12.06
N VAL A 121 -8.71 -3.64 11.31
CA VAL A 121 -9.02 -4.99 11.81
C VAL A 121 -7.78 -5.87 11.93
N PHE A 122 -6.83 -5.74 10.99
CA PHE A 122 -5.57 -6.47 11.02
C PHE A 122 -4.48 -5.69 10.26
N THR A 123 -3.23 -6.03 10.56
CA THR A 123 -2.06 -5.59 9.82
C THR A 123 -1.27 -6.80 9.36
N SER A 124 -0.84 -6.79 8.11
CA SER A 124 -0.04 -7.87 7.53
C SER A 124 1.23 -7.33 6.87
N VAL A 125 2.34 -8.04 7.06
CA VAL A 125 3.63 -7.77 6.40
C VAL A 125 4.07 -9.04 5.68
N TYR A 126 4.45 -8.90 4.42
CA TYR A 126 4.88 -9.99 3.54
C TYR A 126 6.21 -9.65 2.86
N VAL A 127 7.09 -10.63 2.70
CA VAL A 127 8.34 -10.52 1.93
C VAL A 127 8.43 -11.73 0.98
N PRO A 128 8.06 -11.58 -0.31
CA PRO A 128 7.95 -12.72 -1.23
C PRO A 128 9.26 -13.49 -1.44
N SER A 129 10.41 -12.81 -1.40
CA SER A 129 11.72 -13.43 -1.64
C SER A 129 12.14 -14.43 -0.55
N THR A 130 11.68 -14.22 0.68
CA THR A 130 12.00 -15.10 1.82
C THR A 130 10.82 -15.98 2.23
N GLY A 131 9.62 -15.73 1.68
CA GLY A 131 8.39 -16.36 2.11
C GLY A 131 7.90 -15.88 3.48
N TYR A 132 8.50 -14.83 4.06
CA TYR A 132 8.03 -14.27 5.31
C TYR A 132 6.61 -13.72 5.14
N PHE A 133 5.71 -14.12 6.04
CA PHE A 133 4.39 -13.54 6.19
C PHE A 133 4.04 -13.49 7.68
N LYS A 134 3.50 -12.36 8.13
CA LYS A 134 2.97 -12.22 9.49
C LYS A 134 1.78 -11.30 9.47
N THR A 135 0.72 -11.74 10.14
CA THR A 135 -0.52 -10.98 10.32
C THR A 135 -0.83 -10.87 11.79
N ILE A 136 -1.19 -9.66 12.24
CA ILE A 136 -1.67 -9.38 13.59
C ILE A 136 -3.10 -8.87 13.45
N ALA A 137 -4.05 -9.55 14.09
CA ALA A 137 -5.40 -9.04 14.26
C ALA A 137 -5.43 -8.03 15.40
N HIS A 138 -6.15 -6.93 15.20
CA HIS A 138 -6.33 -5.89 16.20
C HIS A 138 -7.73 -6.03 16.77
N LEU A 139 -7.82 -6.17 18.07
CA LEU A 139 -9.10 -6.10 18.76
C LEU A 139 -9.55 -4.65 18.68
N GLY A 140 -10.53 -4.38 17.82
CA GLY A 140 -11.17 -3.07 17.79
C GLY A 140 -11.68 -2.75 19.19
N ASN A 141 -11.49 -1.52 19.65
CA ASN A 141 -12.19 -0.99 20.84
C ASN A 141 -13.68 -0.77 20.54
N GLY A 142 -14.33 -1.76 19.93
CA GLY A 142 -15.77 -1.83 19.79
C GLY A 142 -16.35 -1.98 21.19
N ARG A 143 -16.70 -0.85 21.81
CA ARG A 143 -17.76 -0.84 22.80
C ARG A 143 -19.00 -1.38 22.10
N PHE A 144 -19.30 -2.66 22.33
CA PHE A 144 -20.65 -3.17 22.18
C PHE A 144 -21.51 -2.47 23.23
N ASN A 145 -22.04 -1.30 22.91
CA ASN A 145 -23.21 -0.79 23.60
C ASN A 145 -24.41 -1.41 22.88
N GLY A 146 -25.06 -2.35 23.57
CA GLY A 146 -26.40 -2.82 23.21
C GLY A 146 -27.47 -1.76 23.42
#